data_AF-A0A2H9PQ14-F1
#
_entry.id   AF-A0A2H9PQ14-F1
#
_cell.length_a   1.000
_cell.length_b   1.000
_cell.length_c   1.000
_cell.angle_alpha   90.00
_cell.angle_beta   90.00
_cell.angle_gamma   90.00
#
_symmetry.space_group_name_H-M   'P 1'
#
loop_
_entity.id
_entity.type
_entity.pdbx_description
1 polymer ?
#
loop_
_entity_poly.entity_id
_entity_poly.type
_entity_poly.pdbx_seq_one_letter_code
_entity_poly.pdbx_strand_id
1 'polypeptide(L)'
;MCYSEKVQLITGLIIIVVSVLYYYVYKLNYKKTNKEWLSRFLNNIIIGFLCIGGHQLFEFLSLVTGNVKIYKIGLIISISSMYFFLRSLEVLTNKDIHSKWSWLLISIVGIHAFLTPMQFMEKNFYLQHLSAFIWAGVWMFLFIYWHICAINIRKELKTQKSKRTIIYYLFATVDISFLLSLGYTFLGYFRYSVNVCYDSPSIWCTFFVIQAFFVPFFLSSFHFTFKRPHHKTKNETKKTIIIILISLLILVGLIATLPFFKCLTLKFVFP
;
A
#
# COMPACT_ATOMS: atom_id res chain seq x y z
N MET A 1 -12.03 -12.28 -3.55
CA MET A 1 -10.80 -12.01 -4.32
C MET A 1 -9.76 -12.97 -3.79
N CYS A 2 -9.63 -14.18 -4.35
CA CYS A 2 -8.75 -15.16 -3.75
C CYS A 2 -8.04 -15.93 -4.84
N TYR A 3 -6.74 -15.63 -4.99
CA TYR A 3 -5.84 -16.57 -5.64
C TYR A 3 -5.68 -17.80 -4.72
N SER A 4 -5.14 -18.90 -5.25
CA SER A 4 -4.98 -20.18 -4.54
C SER A 4 -4.57 -20.01 -3.07
N GLU A 5 -5.26 -20.69 -2.15
CA GLU A 5 -4.96 -20.72 -0.70
C GLU A 5 -3.46 -20.88 -0.43
N LYS A 6 -2.79 -21.75 -1.21
CA LYS A 6 -1.36 -22.02 -1.09
C LYS A 6 -0.51 -20.80 -1.39
N VAL A 7 -0.88 -20.01 -2.39
CA VAL A 7 -0.11 -18.83 -2.78
C VAL A 7 -0.30 -17.71 -1.78
N GLN A 8 -1.52 -17.52 -1.27
CA GLN A 8 -1.79 -16.56 -0.19
C GLN A 8 -0.91 -16.85 1.04
N LEU A 9 -0.83 -18.12 1.45
CA LEU A 9 0.02 -18.56 2.55
C LEU A 9 1.51 -18.30 2.26
N ILE A 10 2.02 -18.75 1.12
CA ILE A 10 3.45 -18.62 0.76
C ILE A 10 3.85 -17.15 0.66
N THR A 11 3.06 -16.34 -0.06
CA THR A 11 3.29 -14.89 -0.21
C THR A 11 3.29 -14.19 1.15
N GLY A 12 2.29 -14.44 1.98
CA GLY A 12 2.18 -13.84 3.31
C GLY A 12 3.37 -14.21 4.21
N LEU A 13 3.75 -15.50 4.24
CA LEU A 13 4.90 -15.97 5.01
C LEU A 13 6.21 -15.34 4.54
N ILE A 14 6.46 -15.30 3.23
CA ILE A 14 7.69 -14.71 2.69
C ILE A 14 7.79 -13.23 3.08
N ILE A 15 6.72 -12.45 2.88
CA ILE A 15 6.72 -11.02 3.22
C ILE A 15 6.97 -10.81 4.71
N ILE A 16 6.34 -11.60 5.57
CA ILE A 16 6.53 -11.48 7.03
C ILE A 16 7.94 -11.88 7.44
N VAL A 17 8.43 -13.04 7.01
CA VAL A 17 9.78 -13.53 7.36
C VAL A 17 10.83 -12.52 6.91
N VAL A 18 10.74 -12.06 5.66
CA VAL A 18 11.66 -11.07 5.11
C VAL A 18 11.59 -9.75 5.90
N SER A 19 10.40 -9.27 6.24
CA SER A 19 10.22 -8.04 7.04
C SER A 19 10.81 -8.17 8.45
N VAL A 20 10.64 -9.32 9.10
CA VAL A 20 11.21 -9.61 10.42
C VAL A 20 12.73 -9.72 10.37
N LEU A 21 13.27 -10.44 9.38
CA LEU A 21 14.71 -10.53 9.17
C LEU A 21 15.33 -9.14 9.00
N TYR A 22 14.68 -8.28 8.22
CA TYR A 22 15.12 -6.90 8.04
C TYR A 22 15.03 -6.09 9.33
N TYR A 23 13.95 -6.21 10.10
CA TYR A 23 13.85 -5.57 11.40
C TYR A 23 15.08 -5.89 12.26
N TYR A 24 15.49 -7.15 12.33
CA TYR A 24 16.67 -7.56 13.09
C TYR A 24 17.98 -7.04 12.48
N VAL A 25 18.22 -7.25 11.19
CA VAL A 25 19.44 -6.80 10.50
C VAL A 25 19.62 -5.29 10.63
N TYR A 26 18.55 -4.51 10.45
CA TYR A 26 18.62 -3.06 10.55
C TYR A 26 18.72 -2.54 11.97
N LYS A 27 18.04 -3.18 12.93
CA LYS A 27 18.19 -2.84 14.34
C LYS A 27 19.64 -3.03 14.81
N LEU A 28 20.32 -4.07 14.34
CA LEU A 28 21.73 -4.33 14.64
C LEU A 28 22.67 -3.32 13.97
N ASN A 29 22.49 -3.07 12.67
CA ASN A 29 23.37 -2.17 11.91
C ASN A 29 23.22 -0.69 12.31
N TYR A 30 22.00 -0.24 12.63
CA TYR A 30 21.72 1.18 12.86
C TYR A 30 21.83 1.63 14.31
N LYS A 31 21.93 0.72 15.30
CA LYS A 31 22.38 1.06 16.67
C LYS A 31 23.71 1.84 16.64
N LYS A 32 24.55 1.63 15.62
CA LYS A 32 25.83 2.32 15.43
C LYS A 32 25.70 3.77 14.94
N THR A 33 24.57 4.17 14.35
CA THR A 33 24.42 5.46 13.66
C THR A 33 23.81 6.58 14.52
N ASN A 34 23.31 6.27 15.72
CA ASN A 34 22.69 7.21 16.67
C ASN A 34 21.57 8.14 16.11
N LYS A 35 20.96 7.79 14.96
CA LYS A 35 19.88 8.57 14.32
C LYS A 35 18.51 7.99 14.66
N GLU A 36 17.88 8.50 15.72
CA GLU A 36 16.56 8.02 16.18
C GLU A 36 15.47 8.12 15.10
N TRP A 37 15.45 9.20 14.31
CA TRP A 37 14.48 9.39 13.23
C TRP A 37 14.56 8.31 12.16
N LEU A 38 15.76 7.76 11.91
CA LEU A 38 15.97 6.71 10.92
C LEU A 38 15.33 5.41 11.40
N SER A 39 15.50 5.06 12.68
CA SER A 39 14.81 3.90 13.26
C SER A 39 13.29 4.03 13.17
N ARG A 40 12.74 5.21 13.51
CA ARG A 40 11.30 5.47 13.39
C ARG A 40 10.81 5.36 11.93
N PHE A 41 11.57 5.89 10.97
CA PHE A 41 11.26 5.76 9.54
C PHE A 41 11.21 4.31 9.09
N LEU A 42 12.24 3.52 9.43
CA LEU A 42 12.35 2.11 9.06
C LEU A 42 11.24 1.27 9.69
N ASN A 43 10.94 1.49 10.97
CA ASN A 43 9.87 0.76 11.65
C ASN A 43 8.52 0.97 10.94
N ASN A 44 8.22 2.20 10.48
CA ASN A 44 7.00 2.44 9.73
C ASN A 44 6.98 1.67 8.39
N ILE A 45 8.08 1.64 7.64
CA ILE A 45 8.15 0.83 6.40
C ILE A 45 7.90 -0.64 6.71
N ILE A 46 8.59 -1.19 7.71
CA ILE A 46 8.48 -2.61 8.08
C ILE A 46 7.06 -2.94 8.54
N ILE A 47 6.43 -2.10 9.35
CA ILE A 47 5.04 -2.31 9.77
C ILE A 47 4.10 -2.26 8.56
N GLY A 48 4.32 -1.32 7.62
CA GLY A 48 3.55 -1.29 6.37
C GLY A 48 3.66 -2.60 5.57
N PHE A 49 4.85 -3.20 5.55
CA PHE A 49 5.09 -4.49 4.87
C PHE A 49 4.44 -5.66 5.63
N LEU A 50 4.52 -5.65 6.96
CA LEU A 50 3.83 -6.62 7.82
C LEU A 50 2.31 -6.53 7.66
N CYS A 51 1.74 -5.33 7.43
CA CYS A 51 0.34 -5.19 7.09
C CYS A 51 0.01 -5.91 5.76
N ILE A 52 0.83 -5.77 4.73
CA ILE A 52 0.61 -6.44 3.44
C ILE A 52 0.75 -7.97 3.58
N GLY A 53 1.79 -8.45 4.27
CA GLY A 53 1.94 -9.89 4.54
C GLY A 53 0.83 -10.45 5.43
N GLY A 54 0.40 -9.68 6.44
CA GLY A 54 -0.72 -10.00 7.30
C GLY A 54 -2.02 -10.10 6.52
N HIS A 55 -2.31 -9.17 5.63
CA HIS A 55 -3.48 -9.24 4.75
C HIS A 55 -3.54 -10.57 3.98
N GLN A 56 -2.43 -11.02 3.38
CA GLN A 56 -2.35 -12.31 2.67
C GLN A 56 -2.62 -13.51 3.58
N LEU A 57 -2.09 -13.50 4.81
CA LEU A 57 -2.39 -14.53 5.80
C LEU A 57 -3.86 -14.53 6.24
N PHE A 58 -4.47 -13.36 6.42
CA PHE A 58 -5.88 -13.26 6.76
C PHE A 58 -6.78 -13.69 5.59
N GLU A 59 -6.39 -13.42 4.34
CA GLU A 59 -7.07 -13.99 3.17
C GLU A 59 -6.99 -15.52 3.17
N PHE A 60 -5.80 -16.10 3.35
CA PHE A 60 -5.62 -17.54 3.51
C PHE A 60 -6.50 -18.13 4.63
N LEU A 61 -6.44 -17.57 5.85
CA LEU A 61 -7.22 -18.04 6.98
C LEU A 61 -8.72 -17.95 6.70
N SER A 62 -9.16 -16.86 6.06
CA SER A 62 -10.56 -16.67 5.70
C SER A 62 -11.05 -17.71 4.69
N LEU A 63 -10.22 -18.12 3.73
CA LEU A 63 -10.53 -19.19 2.77
C LEU A 63 -10.67 -20.56 3.43
N VAL A 64 -9.71 -20.92 4.28
CA VAL A 64 -9.69 -22.22 4.98
C VAL A 64 -10.85 -22.35 5.97
N THR A 65 -11.26 -21.24 6.59
CA THR A 65 -12.32 -21.22 7.61
C THR A 65 -13.69 -20.83 7.08
N GLY A 66 -13.78 -20.33 5.84
CA GLY A 66 -14.99 -19.69 5.31
C GLY A 66 -15.43 -18.45 6.09
N ASN A 67 -14.54 -17.83 6.88
CA ASN A 67 -14.92 -16.81 7.84
C ASN A 67 -14.81 -15.38 7.27
N VAL A 68 -15.97 -14.79 7.01
CA VAL A 68 -16.14 -13.41 6.53
C VAL A 68 -15.51 -12.37 7.46
N LYS A 69 -15.56 -12.54 8.79
CA LYS A 69 -14.98 -11.57 9.73
C LYS A 69 -13.45 -11.54 9.58
N ILE A 70 -12.82 -12.70 9.40
CA ILE A 70 -11.36 -12.79 9.18
C ILE A 70 -10.99 -12.07 7.89
N TYR A 71 -11.73 -12.28 6.79
CA TYR A 71 -11.48 -11.58 5.53
C TYR A 71 -11.57 -10.05 5.68
N LYS A 72 -12.61 -9.54 6.35
CA LYS A 72 -12.78 -8.10 6.61
C LYS A 72 -11.64 -7.50 7.42
N ILE A 73 -11.15 -8.21 8.44
CA ILE A 73 -9.96 -7.79 9.20
C ILE A 73 -8.75 -7.70 8.28
N GLY A 74 -8.55 -8.70 7.41
CA GLY A 74 -7.50 -8.68 6.39
C GLY A 74 -7.54 -7.43 5.49
N LEU A 75 -8.73 -7.02 5.04
CA LEU A 75 -8.89 -5.80 4.23
C LEU A 75 -8.50 -4.53 4.98
N ILE A 76 -8.86 -4.41 6.26
CA ILE A 76 -8.49 -3.26 7.11
C ILE A 76 -6.98 -3.22 7.33
N ILE A 77 -6.37 -4.38 7.61
CA ILE A 77 -4.92 -4.51 7.73
C ILE A 77 -4.24 -4.05 6.43
N SER A 78 -4.77 -4.44 5.27
CA SER A 78 -4.25 -4.04 3.96
C SER A 78 -4.21 -2.52 3.78
N ILE A 79 -5.32 -1.81 3.98
CA ILE A 79 -5.35 -0.33 3.85
C ILE A 79 -4.46 0.34 4.91
N SER A 80 -4.33 -0.25 6.09
CA SER A 80 -3.47 0.28 7.16
C SER A 80 -2.00 0.38 6.76
N SER A 81 -1.53 -0.40 5.79
CA SER A 81 -0.18 -0.25 5.23
C SER A 81 0.11 1.18 4.73
N MET A 82 -0.89 1.82 4.10
CA MET A 82 -0.76 3.16 3.56
C MET A 82 -0.59 4.23 4.64
N TYR A 83 -1.21 4.06 5.81
CA TYR A 83 -0.97 4.93 6.97
C TYR A 83 0.50 4.91 7.37
N PHE A 84 1.10 3.72 7.45
CA PHE A 84 2.50 3.58 7.83
C PHE A 84 3.45 4.10 6.74
N PHE A 85 3.13 3.95 5.46
CA PHE A 85 3.91 4.57 4.38
C PHE A 85 3.85 6.09 4.43
N LEU A 86 2.68 6.70 4.62
CA LEU A 86 2.56 8.14 4.85
C LEU A 86 3.36 8.58 6.08
N ARG A 87 3.26 7.84 7.19
CA ARG A 87 4.00 8.16 8.41
C ARG A 87 5.51 8.06 8.21
N SER A 88 5.98 7.07 7.46
CA SER A 88 7.39 6.95 7.10
C SER A 88 7.86 8.17 6.30
N LEU A 89 7.08 8.64 5.34
CA LEU A 89 7.41 9.83 4.55
C LEU A 89 7.48 11.09 5.42
N GLU A 90 6.56 11.27 6.38
CA GLU A 90 6.60 12.39 7.34
C GLU A 90 7.86 12.35 8.21
N VAL A 91 8.18 11.19 8.76
CA VAL A 91 9.36 11.01 9.61
C VAL A 91 10.62 11.31 8.80
N LEU A 92 10.73 10.75 7.60
CA LEU A 92 11.85 10.94 6.69
C LEU A 92 12.07 12.43 6.39
N THR A 93 11.01 13.11 5.97
CA THR A 93 11.10 14.46 5.43
C THR A 93 10.98 15.54 6.50
N ASN A 94 10.68 15.13 7.74
CA ASN A 94 10.38 16.02 8.87
C ASN A 94 9.26 17.02 8.52
N LYS A 95 8.30 16.57 7.72
CA LYS A 95 7.15 17.36 7.27
C LYS A 95 5.87 16.77 7.81
N ASP A 96 4.99 17.63 8.28
CA ASP A 96 3.64 17.25 8.63
C ASP A 96 2.82 17.19 7.35
N ILE A 97 2.56 15.97 6.84
CA ILE A 97 1.63 15.76 5.71
C ILE A 97 0.27 15.31 6.23
N HIS A 98 0.04 15.42 7.54
CA HIS A 98 -1.18 15.00 8.21
C HIS A 98 -1.57 13.53 7.96
N SER A 99 -0.61 12.62 8.06
CA SER A 99 -0.84 11.16 7.98
C SER A 99 -1.97 10.68 8.90
N LYS A 100 -2.24 11.37 10.01
CA LYS A 100 -3.36 11.09 10.93
C LYS A 100 -4.74 11.09 10.26
N TRP A 101 -4.97 11.89 9.21
CA TRP A 101 -6.25 11.85 8.48
C TRP A 101 -6.48 10.51 7.78
N SER A 102 -5.41 9.85 7.31
CA SER A 102 -5.54 8.54 6.69
C SER A 102 -6.04 7.49 7.70
N TRP A 103 -5.69 7.61 8.97
CA TRP A 103 -6.25 6.75 10.03
C TRP A 103 -7.78 6.92 10.10
N LEU A 104 -8.27 8.16 10.14
CA LEU A 104 -9.71 8.44 10.23
C LEU A 104 -10.46 7.86 9.03
N LEU A 105 -9.90 8.00 7.83
CA LEU A 105 -10.43 7.39 6.63
C LEU A 105 -10.46 5.85 6.73
N ILE A 106 -9.37 5.22 7.18
CA ILE A 106 -9.28 3.77 7.37
C ILE A 106 -10.36 3.28 8.32
N SER A 107 -10.65 4.01 9.40
CA SER A 107 -11.67 3.58 10.35
C SER A 107 -13.09 3.78 9.90
N ILE A 108 -13.40 4.85 9.18
CA ILE A 108 -14.71 5.00 8.53
C ILE A 108 -14.94 3.81 7.58
N VAL A 109 -13.93 3.48 6.78
CA VAL A 109 -13.99 2.33 5.87
C VAL A 109 -14.08 1.02 6.64
N GLY A 110 -13.35 0.88 7.75
CA GLY A 110 -13.45 -0.25 8.68
C GLY A 110 -14.87 -0.47 9.22
N ILE A 111 -15.52 0.58 9.71
CA ILE A 111 -16.93 0.52 10.16
C ILE A 111 -17.83 0.10 9.00
N HIS A 112 -17.66 0.72 7.83
CA HIS A 112 -18.39 0.35 6.63
C HIS A 112 -18.21 -1.15 6.30
N ALA A 113 -17.01 -1.73 6.39
CA ALA A 113 -16.77 -3.18 6.18
C ALA A 113 -17.71 -4.04 7.00
N PHE A 114 -17.78 -3.75 8.29
CA PHE A 114 -18.48 -4.61 9.24
C PHE A 114 -19.99 -4.48 9.10
N LEU A 115 -20.49 -3.30 8.72
CA LEU A 115 -21.90 -3.07 8.42
C LEU A 115 -22.35 -3.68 7.09
N THR A 116 -21.46 -3.79 6.10
CA THR A 116 -21.83 -4.39 4.80
C THR A 116 -21.97 -5.91 4.89
N PRO A 117 -23.08 -6.51 4.42
CA PRO A 117 -23.20 -7.96 4.22
C PRO A 117 -22.15 -8.49 3.23
N MET A 118 -21.60 -9.67 3.51
CA MET A 118 -20.67 -10.37 2.62
C MET A 118 -20.97 -11.86 2.71
N GLN A 119 -20.98 -12.52 1.56
CA GLN A 119 -21.24 -13.95 1.44
C GLN A 119 -19.98 -14.67 1.02
N PHE A 120 -19.82 -15.90 1.51
CA PHE A 120 -18.77 -16.82 1.09
C PHE A 120 -19.41 -17.96 0.32
N MET A 121 -19.13 -18.04 -0.98
CA MET A 121 -19.65 -19.08 -1.88
C MET A 121 -18.53 -19.54 -2.80
N GLU A 122 -18.44 -20.84 -3.09
CA GLU A 122 -17.47 -21.41 -4.05
C GLU A 122 -16.01 -20.93 -3.85
N LYS A 123 -15.57 -20.85 -2.57
CA LYS A 123 -14.25 -20.33 -2.18
C LYS A 123 -13.98 -18.87 -2.57
N ASN A 124 -15.02 -18.10 -2.84
CA ASN A 124 -14.96 -16.68 -3.14
C ASN A 124 -15.77 -15.86 -2.13
N PHE A 125 -15.19 -14.73 -1.72
CA PHE A 125 -15.90 -13.70 -0.98
C PHE A 125 -16.59 -12.75 -1.95
N TYR A 126 -17.91 -12.72 -1.89
CA TYR A 126 -18.77 -11.81 -2.64
C TYR A 126 -19.20 -10.66 -1.73
N LEU A 127 -18.77 -9.46 -2.09
CA LEU A 127 -19.22 -8.20 -1.49
C LEU A 127 -20.45 -7.73 -2.28
N GLN A 128 -21.48 -7.25 -1.60
CA GLN A 128 -22.58 -6.57 -2.29
C GLN A 128 -22.07 -5.32 -3.03
N HIS A 129 -22.25 -5.34 -4.36
CA HIS A 129 -22.07 -4.27 -5.34
C HIS A 129 -20.97 -3.24 -5.03
N LEU A 130 -21.34 -2.15 -4.37
CA LEU A 130 -20.53 -0.93 -4.26
C LEU A 130 -19.37 -1.05 -3.26
N SER A 131 -19.44 -2.03 -2.35
CA SER A 131 -18.59 -2.00 -1.17
C SER A 131 -17.13 -2.26 -1.51
N ALA A 132 -16.84 -3.26 -2.34
CA ALA A 132 -15.48 -3.53 -2.79
C ALA A 132 -14.84 -2.36 -3.56
N PHE A 133 -15.66 -1.60 -4.30
CA PHE A 133 -15.21 -0.40 -4.98
C PHE A 133 -14.79 0.70 -4.00
N ILE A 134 -15.52 0.88 -2.89
CA ILE A 134 -15.13 1.79 -1.81
C ILE A 134 -13.77 1.38 -1.22
N TRP A 135 -13.55 0.09 -0.96
CA TRP A 135 -12.27 -0.43 -0.44
C TRP A 135 -11.11 -0.14 -1.38
N ALA A 136 -11.22 -0.58 -2.63
CA ALA A 136 -10.19 -0.37 -3.64
C ALA A 136 -9.96 1.12 -3.91
N GLY A 137 -11.03 1.91 -3.94
CA GLY A 137 -11.00 3.35 -4.15
C GLY A 137 -10.26 4.09 -3.03
N VAL A 138 -10.51 3.74 -1.76
CA VAL A 138 -9.81 4.36 -0.62
C VAL A 138 -8.35 3.96 -0.57
N TRP A 139 -8.04 2.69 -0.82
CA TRP A 139 -6.66 2.25 -0.92
C TRP A 139 -5.91 3.04 -2.01
N MET A 140 -6.50 3.13 -3.22
CA MET A 140 -5.92 3.85 -4.36
C MET A 140 -5.80 5.35 -4.09
N PHE A 141 -6.80 5.95 -3.45
CA PHE A 141 -6.76 7.34 -3.03
C PHE A 141 -5.55 7.62 -2.15
N LEU A 142 -5.33 6.80 -1.11
CA LEU A 142 -4.20 6.96 -0.19
C LEU A 142 -2.86 6.76 -0.90
N PHE A 143 -2.80 5.82 -1.86
CA PHE A 143 -1.62 5.58 -2.69
C PHE A 143 -1.26 6.79 -3.57
N ILE A 144 -2.24 7.36 -4.26
CA ILE A 144 -2.07 8.58 -5.06
C ILE A 144 -1.67 9.77 -4.18
N TYR A 145 -2.33 9.90 -3.03
CA TYR A 145 -2.05 10.95 -2.06
C TYR A 145 -0.59 10.89 -1.57
N TRP A 146 -0.13 9.70 -1.18
CA TRP A 146 1.25 9.45 -0.79
C TRP A 146 2.25 9.82 -1.89
N HIS A 147 1.96 9.47 -3.16
CA HIS A 147 2.77 9.85 -4.32
C HIS A 147 2.87 11.37 -4.52
N ILE A 148 1.73 12.07 -4.50
CA ILE A 148 1.72 13.53 -4.69
C ILE A 148 2.46 14.22 -3.55
N CYS A 149 2.28 13.76 -2.30
CA CYS A 149 3.05 14.23 -1.16
C CYS A 149 4.56 14.07 -1.41
N ALA A 150 5.02 12.89 -1.83
CA ALA A 150 6.42 12.63 -2.09
C ALA A 150 6.99 13.49 -3.23
N ILE A 151 6.26 13.64 -4.35
CA ILE A 151 6.65 14.48 -5.49
C ILE A 151 6.74 15.95 -5.07
N ASN A 152 5.76 16.43 -4.31
CA ASN A 152 5.76 17.80 -3.83
C ASN A 152 6.93 18.07 -2.88
N ILE A 153 7.20 17.15 -1.93
CA ILE A 153 8.34 17.27 -1.03
C ILE A 153 9.67 17.23 -1.81
N ARG A 154 9.78 16.36 -2.82
CA ARG A 154 10.97 16.25 -3.67
C ARG A 154 11.30 17.60 -4.34
N LYS A 155 10.32 18.37 -4.79
CA LYS A 155 10.55 19.69 -5.40
C LYS A 155 11.24 20.66 -4.44
N GLU A 156 10.98 20.53 -3.15
CA GLU A 156 11.49 21.40 -2.09
C GLU A 156 12.85 20.96 -1.52
N LEU A 157 13.35 19.78 -1.87
CA LEU A 157 14.67 19.32 -1.42
C LEU A 157 15.79 20.05 -2.16
N LYS A 158 16.82 20.50 -1.42
CA LYS A 158 17.94 21.28 -2.00
C LYS A 158 18.88 20.45 -2.87
N THR A 159 19.16 19.19 -2.49
CA THR A 159 20.19 18.38 -3.16
C THR A 159 19.59 17.36 -4.13
N GLN A 160 20.23 17.18 -5.28
CA GLN A 160 19.83 16.15 -6.26
C GLN A 160 19.90 14.73 -5.68
N LYS A 161 20.87 14.45 -4.78
CA LYS A 161 20.95 13.17 -4.07
C LYS A 161 19.68 12.91 -3.27
N SER A 162 19.24 13.85 -2.43
CA SER A 162 18.01 13.69 -1.65
C SER A 162 16.76 13.63 -2.53
N LYS A 163 16.71 14.36 -3.65
CA LYS A 163 15.62 14.25 -4.63
C LYS A 163 15.53 12.85 -5.24
N ARG A 164 16.66 12.24 -5.59
CA ARG A 164 16.72 10.86 -6.10
C ARG A 164 16.31 9.87 -5.03
N THR A 165 16.75 10.06 -3.78
CA THR A 165 16.39 9.19 -2.66
C THR A 165 14.88 9.10 -2.43
N ILE A 166 14.12 10.20 -2.62
CA ILE A 166 12.64 10.15 -2.55
C ILE A 166 12.06 9.26 -3.64
N ILE A 167 12.58 9.31 -4.87
CA ILE A 167 12.11 8.42 -5.95
C ILE A 167 12.47 6.97 -5.63
N TYR A 168 13.72 6.70 -5.25
CA TYR A 168 14.12 5.36 -4.83
C TYR A 168 13.28 4.83 -3.67
N TYR A 169 12.88 5.69 -2.74
CA TYR A 169 11.97 5.33 -1.65
C TYR A 169 10.62 4.82 -2.17
N LEU A 170 9.98 5.54 -3.11
CA LEU A 170 8.70 5.14 -3.67
C LEU A 170 8.81 3.77 -4.37
N PHE A 171 9.83 3.61 -5.22
CA PHE A 171 10.13 2.36 -5.90
C PHE A 171 10.46 1.21 -4.95
N ALA A 172 11.21 1.48 -3.87
CA ALA A 172 11.60 0.45 -2.91
C ALA A 172 10.49 0.05 -1.94
N THR A 173 9.43 0.86 -1.81
CA THR A 173 8.33 0.58 -0.91
C THR A 173 7.13 -0.04 -1.59
N VAL A 174 6.67 0.47 -2.75
CA VAL A 174 5.44 -0.05 -3.38
C VAL A 174 5.49 -0.10 -4.91
N ASP A 175 6.18 0.84 -5.59
CA ASP A 175 5.92 1.05 -7.03
C ASP A 175 6.36 -0.12 -7.93
N ILE A 176 7.38 -0.90 -7.57
CA ILE A 176 7.78 -2.06 -8.40
C ILE A 176 6.63 -3.07 -8.45
N SER A 177 6.06 -3.43 -7.29
CA SER A 177 4.92 -4.35 -7.24
C SER A 177 3.69 -3.81 -7.97
N PHE A 178 3.45 -2.49 -7.90
CA PHE A 178 2.34 -1.84 -8.59
C PHE A 178 2.51 -1.91 -10.12
N LEU A 179 3.69 -1.54 -10.63
CA LEU A 179 3.98 -1.55 -12.06
C LEU A 179 3.91 -2.97 -12.63
N LEU A 180 4.39 -3.98 -11.89
CA LEU A 180 4.26 -5.38 -12.28
C LEU A 180 2.79 -5.82 -12.33
N SER A 181 1.98 -5.44 -11.34
CA SER A 181 0.55 -5.74 -11.34
C SER A 181 -0.20 -5.06 -12.49
N LEU A 182 0.14 -3.80 -12.77
CA LEU A 182 -0.44 -3.05 -13.88
C LEU A 182 -0.05 -3.67 -15.23
N GLY A 183 1.22 -4.04 -15.41
CA GLY A 183 1.69 -4.74 -16.60
C GLY A 183 1.00 -6.09 -16.80
N TYR A 184 0.86 -6.88 -15.73
CA TYR A 184 0.12 -8.13 -15.75
C TYR A 184 -1.34 -7.94 -16.15
N THR A 185 -2.02 -6.97 -15.53
CA THR A 185 -3.43 -6.66 -15.80
C THR A 185 -3.64 -6.22 -17.25
N PHE A 186 -2.73 -5.39 -17.77
CA PHE A 186 -2.77 -4.91 -19.15
C PHE A 186 -2.58 -6.09 -20.12
N LEU A 187 -1.52 -6.88 -19.95
CA LEU A 187 -1.27 -8.05 -20.80
C LEU A 187 -2.43 -9.06 -20.78
N GLY A 188 -3.00 -9.31 -19.60
CA GLY A 188 -4.16 -10.19 -19.44
C GLY A 188 -5.42 -9.67 -20.11
N TYR A 189 -5.70 -8.36 -19.99
CA TYR A 189 -6.82 -7.72 -20.67
C TYR A 189 -6.72 -7.86 -22.21
N PHE A 190 -5.53 -7.69 -22.78
CA PHE A 190 -5.33 -7.81 -24.23
C PHE A 190 -5.32 -9.24 -24.76
N ARG A 191 -4.99 -10.26 -23.94
CA ARG A 191 -4.77 -11.64 -24.43
C ARG A 191 -5.71 -12.71 -23.89
N TYR A 192 -6.25 -12.60 -22.67
CA TYR A 192 -6.75 -13.77 -21.92
C TYR A 192 -8.11 -13.59 -21.22
N SER A 193 -8.91 -12.59 -21.60
CA SER A 193 -10.29 -12.28 -21.10
C SER A 193 -10.39 -11.42 -19.81
N VAL A 194 -11.62 -10.96 -19.52
CA VAL A 194 -12.04 -10.12 -18.38
C VAL A 194 -11.66 -10.72 -17.01
N ASN A 195 -11.47 -12.04 -16.92
CA ASN A 195 -11.14 -12.73 -15.68
C ASN A 195 -9.80 -12.29 -15.06
N VAL A 196 -8.84 -11.87 -15.89
CA VAL A 196 -7.54 -11.38 -15.40
C VAL A 196 -7.69 -10.06 -14.61
N CYS A 197 -8.67 -9.24 -14.95
CA CYS A 197 -8.95 -8.04 -14.17
C CYS A 197 -9.43 -8.35 -12.74
N TYR A 198 -10.13 -9.46 -12.55
CA TYR A 198 -10.77 -9.82 -11.29
C TYR A 198 -9.81 -10.31 -10.21
N ASP A 199 -8.60 -10.70 -10.61
CA ASP A 199 -7.54 -11.23 -9.75
C ASP A 199 -6.47 -10.16 -9.40
N SER A 200 -6.48 -9.03 -10.11
CA SER A 200 -5.42 -8.03 -10.10
C SER A 200 -5.07 -7.46 -8.70
N PRO A 201 -6.02 -7.20 -7.78
CA PRO A 201 -5.68 -6.79 -6.40
C PRO A 201 -4.91 -7.86 -5.61
N SER A 202 -5.23 -9.14 -5.80
CA SER A 202 -4.48 -10.24 -5.17
C SER A 202 -3.12 -10.43 -5.83
N ILE A 203 -3.02 -10.24 -7.14
CA ILE A 203 -1.75 -10.34 -7.89
C ILE A 203 -0.78 -9.25 -7.47
N TRP A 204 -1.27 -8.05 -7.16
CA TRP A 204 -0.42 -7.00 -6.61
C TRP A 204 0.26 -7.45 -5.31
N CYS A 205 -0.51 -7.98 -4.36
CA CYS A 205 0.05 -8.46 -3.10
C CYS A 205 1.03 -9.64 -3.32
N THR A 206 0.80 -10.48 -4.33
CA THR A 206 1.76 -11.51 -4.76
C THR A 206 3.06 -10.92 -5.29
N PHE A 207 3.00 -9.93 -6.19
CA PHE A 207 4.19 -9.23 -6.67
C PHE A 207 4.90 -8.41 -5.59
N PHE A 208 4.24 -8.16 -4.46
CA PHE A 208 4.89 -7.55 -3.30
C PHE A 208 5.98 -8.43 -2.69
N VAL A 209 6.00 -9.74 -2.95
CA VAL A 209 7.15 -10.61 -2.61
C VAL A 209 8.43 -10.10 -3.28
N ILE A 210 8.35 -9.69 -4.55
CA ILE A 210 9.49 -9.13 -5.28
C ILE A 210 9.93 -7.84 -4.59
N GLN A 211 8.97 -6.96 -4.24
CA GLN A 211 9.22 -5.71 -3.52
C GLN A 211 9.97 -5.95 -2.20
N ALA A 212 9.61 -6.99 -1.46
CA ALA A 212 10.25 -7.36 -0.20
C ALA A 212 11.77 -7.62 -0.37
N PHE A 213 12.23 -8.12 -1.51
CA PHE A 213 13.67 -8.33 -1.74
C PHE A 213 14.45 -7.07 -2.12
N PHE A 214 13.78 -5.98 -2.53
CA PHE A 214 14.44 -4.72 -2.93
C PHE A 214 14.67 -3.75 -1.78
N VAL A 215 13.92 -3.89 -0.68
CA VAL A 215 14.06 -3.05 0.51
C VAL A 215 15.51 -2.97 1.01
N PRO A 216 16.30 -4.07 1.04
CA PRO A 216 17.65 -3.98 1.57
C PRO A 216 18.62 -3.15 0.76
N PHE A 217 18.54 -3.25 -0.55
CA PHE A 217 19.36 -2.46 -1.46
C PHE A 217 19.08 -0.97 -1.30
N PHE A 218 17.81 -0.62 -1.13
CA PHE A 218 17.41 0.75 -0.84
C PHE A 218 17.92 1.21 0.53
N LEU A 219 17.67 0.43 1.58
CA LEU A 219 17.96 0.81 2.96
C LEU A 219 19.46 0.87 3.27
N SER A 220 20.29 0.04 2.65
CA SER A 220 21.75 0.08 2.84
C SER A 220 22.37 1.39 2.33
N SER A 221 21.83 1.94 1.24
CA SER A 221 22.36 3.16 0.59
C SER A 221 21.70 4.45 1.10
N PHE A 222 20.59 4.33 1.83
CA PHE A 222 19.73 5.45 2.17
C PHE A 222 20.33 6.44 3.18
N HIS A 223 20.91 5.94 4.27
CA HIS A 223 21.38 6.77 5.37
C HIS A 223 22.57 7.66 5.01
N PHE A 224 23.33 7.26 3.98
CA PHE A 224 24.44 8.02 3.42
C PHE A 224 23.99 9.10 2.43
N THR A 225 22.83 8.94 1.79
CA THR A 225 22.42 9.77 0.65
C THR A 225 21.40 10.85 1.01
N PHE A 226 20.61 10.65 2.07
CA PHE A 226 19.57 11.60 2.45
C PHE A 226 20.02 12.62 3.50
N LYS A 227 19.94 13.91 3.16
CA LYS A 227 20.08 15.02 4.12
C LYS A 227 18.70 15.44 4.61
N ARG A 228 18.32 14.95 5.79
CA ARG A 228 17.03 15.27 6.42
C ARG A 228 16.93 16.75 6.79
N PRO A 229 15.81 17.44 6.52
CA PRO A 229 15.57 18.79 7.01
C PRO A 229 15.62 18.85 8.56
N HIS A 230 16.39 19.79 9.11
CA HIS A 230 16.56 19.94 10.57
C HIS A 230 15.28 20.40 11.27
N HIS A 231 14.56 21.35 10.68
CA HIS A 231 13.34 21.90 11.28
C HIS A 231 12.10 21.15 10.78
N LYS A 232 11.21 20.86 11.72
CA LYS A 232 9.89 20.32 11.39
C LYS A 232 9.10 21.42 10.68
N THR A 233 8.68 21.14 9.46
CA THR A 233 7.85 22.08 8.68
C THR A 233 6.41 21.57 8.66
N LYS A 234 5.48 22.43 9.07
CA LYS A 234 4.05 22.14 8.90
C LYS A 234 3.69 22.44 7.45
N ASN A 235 3.01 21.51 6.79
CA ASN A 235 2.40 21.85 5.51
C ASN A 235 1.24 22.82 5.78
N GLU A 236 1.11 23.85 4.97
CA GLU A 236 -0.02 24.77 5.10
C GLU A 236 -1.32 24.00 4.82
N THR A 237 -2.34 24.20 5.65
CA THR A 237 -3.65 23.53 5.50
C THR A 237 -4.20 23.67 4.07
N LYS A 238 -4.06 24.86 3.49
CA LYS A 238 -4.44 25.15 2.09
C LYS A 238 -3.72 24.23 1.10
N LYS A 239 -2.41 24.03 1.26
CA LYS A 239 -1.60 23.16 0.41
C LYS A 239 -1.97 21.68 0.59
N THR A 240 -2.26 21.26 1.82
CA THR A 240 -2.76 19.90 2.09
C THR A 240 -4.11 19.64 1.41
N ILE A 241 -5.05 20.59 1.47
CA ILE A 241 -6.35 20.50 0.79
C ILE A 241 -6.16 20.40 -0.73
N ILE A 242 -5.28 21.23 -1.32
CA ILE A 242 -4.98 21.17 -2.75
C ILE A 242 -4.44 19.78 -3.13
N ILE A 243 -3.53 19.22 -2.34
CA ILE A 243 -2.99 17.86 -2.60
C ILE A 243 -4.11 16.82 -2.55
N ILE A 244 -5.03 16.90 -1.58
CA ILE A 244 -6.19 16.02 -1.48
C ILE A 244 -7.07 16.14 -2.73
N LEU A 245 -7.40 17.36 -3.16
CA LEU A 245 -8.22 17.60 -4.35
C LEU A 245 -7.56 17.07 -5.63
N ILE A 246 -6.26 17.27 -5.79
CA ILE A 246 -5.50 16.69 -6.92
C ILE A 246 -5.55 15.16 -6.86
N SER A 247 -5.39 14.57 -5.67
CA SER A 247 -5.44 13.12 -5.49
C SER A 247 -6.81 12.55 -5.87
N LEU A 248 -7.89 13.23 -5.48
CA LEU A 248 -9.25 12.89 -5.86
C LEU A 248 -9.48 13.00 -7.37
N LEU A 249 -8.99 14.09 -7.99
CA LEU A 249 -9.13 14.30 -9.43
C LEU A 249 -8.41 13.22 -10.23
N ILE A 250 -7.19 12.83 -9.82
CA ILE A 250 -6.48 11.71 -10.45
C ILE A 250 -7.26 10.42 -10.25
N LEU A 251 -7.77 10.15 -9.04
CA LEU A 251 -8.56 8.94 -8.78
C LEU A 251 -9.80 8.86 -9.68
N VAL A 252 -10.56 9.95 -9.80
CA VAL A 252 -11.73 10.03 -10.69
C VAL A 252 -11.31 9.80 -12.15
N GLY A 253 -10.20 10.41 -12.58
CA GLY A 253 -9.64 10.18 -13.91
C GLY A 253 -9.28 8.70 -14.15
N LEU A 254 -8.63 8.04 -13.18
CA LEU A 254 -8.27 6.63 -13.27
C LEU A 254 -9.51 5.73 -13.29
N ILE A 255 -10.53 6.02 -12.48
CA ILE A 255 -11.80 5.28 -12.48
C ILE A 255 -12.50 5.41 -13.84
N ALA A 256 -12.52 6.60 -14.44
CA ALA A 256 -13.19 6.86 -15.71
C ALA A 256 -12.47 6.20 -16.90
N THR A 257 -11.13 6.14 -16.85
CA THR A 257 -10.29 5.77 -18.00
C THR A 257 -9.74 4.35 -17.95
N LEU A 258 -9.43 3.80 -16.76
CA LEU A 258 -8.77 2.51 -16.67
C LEU A 258 -9.78 1.34 -16.67
N PRO A 259 -9.61 0.35 -17.57
CA PRO A 259 -10.39 -0.88 -17.56
C PRO A 259 -10.34 -1.61 -16.21
N PHE A 260 -9.24 -1.48 -15.46
CA PHE A 260 -9.08 -2.05 -14.12
C PHE A 260 -10.25 -1.67 -13.16
N PHE A 261 -10.69 -0.40 -13.16
CA PHE A 261 -11.80 0.05 -12.33
C PHE A 261 -13.17 -0.34 -12.90
N LYS A 262 -13.31 -0.34 -14.23
CA LYS A 262 -14.51 -0.86 -14.91
C LYS A 262 -14.69 -2.37 -14.66
N CYS A 263 -13.60 -3.13 -14.66
CA CYS A 263 -13.59 -4.54 -14.34
C CYS A 263 -13.91 -4.78 -12.85
N LEU A 264 -13.36 -3.97 -11.93
CA LEU A 264 -13.77 -4.02 -10.52
C LEU A 264 -15.28 -3.83 -10.41
N THR A 265 -15.88 -2.85 -11.10
CA THR A 265 -17.35 -2.67 -11.08
C THR A 265 -18.14 -3.83 -11.71
N LEU A 266 -17.64 -4.43 -12.81
CA LEU A 266 -18.34 -5.51 -13.53
C LEU A 266 -18.41 -6.83 -12.74
N LYS A 267 -17.40 -7.15 -11.91
CA LYS A 267 -17.42 -8.35 -11.04
C LYS A 267 -18.56 -8.34 -10.04
N PHE A 268 -19.03 -7.15 -9.70
CA PHE A 268 -20.03 -7.01 -8.67
C PHE A 268 -21.44 -6.90 -9.25
N VAL A 269 -21.65 -6.65 -10.55
CA VAL A 269 -23.00 -6.49 -11.13
C VAL A 269 -23.69 -7.84 -11.40
N PHE A 270 -22.94 -8.92 -11.60
CA PHE A 270 -23.52 -10.24 -11.84
C PHE A 270 -22.96 -11.28 -10.85
N PRO A 271 -23.83 -12.07 -10.18
CA PRO A 271 -23.43 -13.29 -9.49
C PRO A 271 -22.86 -14.33 -10.46
#